data_AF-B1WTU5-F1
#
_entry.id   AF-B1WTU5-F1
#
_cell.length_a   1.000
_cell.length_b   1.000
_cell.length_c   1.000
_cell.angle_alpha   90.00
_cell.angle_beta   90.00
_cell.angle_gamma   90.00
#
_symmetry.space_group_name_H-M   'P 1'
#
loop_
_entity.id
_entity.type
_entity.pdbx_description
1 polymer ?
#
loop_
_entity_poly.entity_id
_entity_poly.type
_entity_poly.pdbx_seq_one_letter_code
_entity_poly.pdbx_strand_id
1 'polypeptide(L)'
;MPRVNPHTLQMQISRMFEQGQSFFCAIKVQDWLREQNEDPNAYDISFHPQPVPTNSNLNTSIRIELKRKDGQAVDPWLEEEVNRSS
;
A
#
# COMPACT_ATOMS: atom_id res chain seq x y z
N MET A 1 15.37 -11.33 14.88
CA MET A 1 15.37 -9.85 14.95
C MET A 1 13.93 -9.40 14.93
N PRO A 2 13.52 -8.48 15.81
CA PRO A 2 12.10 -8.26 16.07
C PRO A 2 11.52 -7.44 14.91
N ARG A 3 10.79 -8.10 14.00
CA ARG A 3 10.03 -7.44 12.92
C ARG A 3 8.78 -6.81 13.54
N VAL A 4 8.97 -5.83 14.41
CA VAL A 4 7.88 -5.10 15.08
C VAL A 4 7.37 -4.04 14.11
N ASN A 5 6.61 -4.45 13.10
CA ASN A 5 5.73 -3.54 12.38
C ASN A 5 4.28 -3.97 12.63
N PRO A 6 3.68 -3.63 13.80
CA PRO A 6 2.26 -3.83 14.07
C PRO A 6 1.36 -2.89 13.26
N HIS A 7 1.92 -2.13 12.32
CA HIS A 7 1.19 -1.23 11.44
C HIS A 7 1.33 -1.72 10.00
N THR A 8 0.19 -2.10 9.42
CA THR A 8 0.10 -2.57 8.04
C THR A 8 0.61 -1.53 7.05
N LEU A 9 0.96 -1.97 5.84
CA LEU A 9 1.45 -1.09 4.78
C LEU A 9 0.47 0.08 4.54
N GLN A 10 -0.83 -0.22 4.51
CA GLN A 10 -1.89 0.78 4.34
C GLN A 10 -1.85 1.90 5.40
N MET A 11 -1.66 1.57 6.68
CA MET A 11 -1.55 2.58 7.74
C MET A 11 -0.30 3.47 7.56
N GLN A 12 0.83 2.86 7.19
CA GLN A 12 2.08 3.59 6.96
C GLN A 12 1.93 4.57 5.80
N ILE A 13 1.38 4.11 4.67
CA ILE A 13 1.11 4.93 3.48
C ILE A 13 0.14 6.06 3.83
N SER A 14 -0.94 5.75 4.56
CA SER A 14 -1.93 6.76 4.96
C SER A 14 -1.31 7.88 5.80
N ARG A 15 -0.51 7.54 6.82
CA ARG A 15 0.25 8.54 7.60
C ARG A 15 1.24 9.33 6.76
N MET A 16 1.94 8.68 5.82
CA MET A 16 2.87 9.37 4.92
C MET A 16 2.13 10.37 4.03
N PHE A 17 0.95 10.03 3.53
CA PHE A 17 0.09 10.95 2.77
C PHE A 17 -0.35 12.14 3.62
N GLU A 18 -0.77 11.92 4.87
CA GLU A 18 -1.12 13.00 5.80
C GLU A 18 0.07 13.93 6.09
N GLN A 19 1.29 13.39 6.10
CA GLN A 19 2.54 14.15 6.27
C GLN A 19 3.07 14.80 4.98
N GLY A 20 2.38 14.63 3.84
CA GLY A 20 2.85 15.14 2.55
C GLY A 20 4.01 14.36 1.92
N GLN A 21 4.31 13.16 2.45
CA GLN A 21 5.36 12.26 1.96
C GLN A 21 4.84 11.25 0.92
N SER A 22 3.81 11.63 0.16
CA SER A 22 3.18 10.78 -0.87
C SER A 22 4.16 10.26 -1.94
N PHE A 23 5.23 11.01 -2.23
CA PHE A 23 6.30 10.58 -3.15
C PHE A 23 7.02 9.30 -2.69
N PHE A 24 7.23 9.13 -1.38
CA PHE A 24 7.92 7.95 -0.84
C PHE A 24 7.00 6.74 -0.68
N CYS A 25 5.68 6.95 -0.77
CA CYS A 25 4.71 5.86 -0.72
C CYS A 25 4.94 4.83 -1.83
N ALA A 26 5.28 5.29 -3.04
CA ALA A 26 5.62 4.39 -4.15
C ALA A 26 6.81 3.49 -3.79
N ILE A 27 7.88 4.06 -3.25
CA ILE A 27 9.08 3.29 -2.84
C ILE A 27 8.74 2.27 -1.77
N LYS A 28 7.87 2.63 -0.82
CA LYS A 28 7.40 1.71 0.23
C LYS A 28 6.63 0.52 -0.32
N VAL A 29 5.75 0.74 -1.29
CA VAL A 29 5.02 -0.36 -1.96
C VAL A 29 5.98 -1.21 -2.80
N GLN A 30 6.95 -0.60 -3.48
CA GLN A 30 7.97 -1.35 -4.23
C GLN A 30 8.83 -2.24 -3.33
N ASP A 31 9.23 -1.73 -2.16
CA ASP A 31 10.00 -2.50 -1.18
C ASP A 31 9.17 -3.68 -0.65
N TRP A 32 7.90 -3.44 -0.31
CA TRP A 32 6.98 -4.49 0.11
C TRP A 32 6.77 -5.56 -0.98
N LEU A 33 6.62 -5.19 -2.25
CA LEU A 33 6.54 -6.14 -3.36
C LEU A 33 7.79 -7.03 -3.42
N ARG A 34 8.98 -6.44 -3.26
CA ARG A 34 10.23 -7.23 -3.20
C ARG A 34 10.25 -8.18 -2.01
N GLU A 35 9.71 -7.79 -0.86
CA GLU A 35 9.58 -8.69 0.30
C GLU A 35 8.65 -9.88 0.01
N GLN A 36 7.64 -9.68 -0.85
CA GLN A 36 6.75 -10.74 -1.33
C GLN A 36 7.32 -11.55 -2.51
N ASN A 37 8.59 -11.32 -2.88
CA ASN A 37 9.24 -11.95 -4.04
C ASN A 37 8.67 -11.52 -5.40
N GLU A 38 7.96 -10.39 -5.46
CA GLU A 38 7.42 -9.82 -6.68
C GLU A 38 8.35 -8.77 -7.29
N ASP A 39 8.28 -8.58 -8.62
CA ASP A 39 9.05 -7.55 -9.31
C ASP A 39 8.31 -6.20 -9.28
N PRO A 40 8.80 -5.18 -8.56
CA PRO A 40 8.10 -3.90 -8.47
C PRO A 40 8.02 -3.11 -9.78
N ASN A 41 8.88 -3.40 -10.77
CA ASN A 41 8.83 -2.72 -12.05
C ASN A 41 7.73 -3.27 -12.96
N ALA A 42 7.31 -4.52 -12.72
CA ALA A 42 6.19 -5.17 -13.39
C ALA A 42 4.82 -4.61 -12.99
N TYR A 43 4.75 -3.85 -11.89
CA TYR A 43 3.52 -3.23 -11.41
C TYR A 43 3.56 -1.70 -11.56
N ASP A 44 2.40 -1.15 -11.84
CA ASP A 44 2.08 0.26 -11.73
C ASP A 44 1.36 0.48 -10.39
N ILE A 45 1.84 1.43 -9.61
CA ILE A 45 1.38 1.66 -8.24
C ILE A 45 0.62 2.98 -8.22
N SER A 46 -0.68 2.90 -7.98
CA SER A 46 -1.57 4.04 -7.89
C SER A 46 -2.13 4.18 -6.48
N PHE A 47 -2.23 5.42 -6.00
CA PHE A 47 -2.74 5.74 -4.67
C PHE A 47 -4.06 6.50 -4.80
N HIS A 48 -5.12 5.90 -4.27
CA HIS A 48 -6.45 6.48 -4.30
C HIS A 48 -6.83 6.93 -2.88
N PRO A 49 -6.82 8.23 -2.58
CA PRO A 49 -7.30 8.72 -1.30
C PRO A 49 -8.80 8.50 -1.19
N GLN A 50 -9.23 7.76 -0.16
CA GLN A 50 -10.63 7.52 0.11
C GLN A 50 -10.98 8.03 1.52
N PRO A 51 -12.18 8.63 1.69
CA PRO A 51 -12.66 9.00 3.00
C PRO A 51 -12.84 7.72 3.83
N VAL A 52 -12.24 7.69 5.01
CA VAL A 52 -12.46 6.58 5.95
C VAL A 52 -13.85 6.66 6.56
N PRO A 53 -14.47 5.52 6.89
CA PRO A 53 -15.60 5.51 7.79
C PRO A 53 -15.17 6.03 9.17
N THR A 54 -16.05 6.77 9.83
CA THR A 54 -15.83 7.51 11.09
C THR A 54 -15.31 6.68 12.29
N ASN A 55 -15.23 5.36 12.15
CA ASN A 55 -14.69 4.43 13.15
C ASN A 55 -13.18 4.15 13.03
N SER A 56 -12.47 4.77 12.08
CA SER A 56 -11.01 4.61 11.94
C SER A 56 -10.24 5.75 12.62
N ASN A 57 -9.11 5.41 13.25
CA ASN A 57 -8.15 6.35 13.87
C ASN A 57 -7.31 7.14 12.84
N LEU A 58 -7.63 7.05 11.55
CA LEU A 58 -6.95 7.75 10.46
C LEU A 58 -7.94 8.78 9.89
N ASN A 59 -7.49 9.99 9.53
CA ASN A 59 -8.39 10.97 8.93
C ASN A 59 -8.58 10.73 7.43
N THR A 60 -7.66 10.02 6.80
CA THR A 60 -7.72 9.64 5.38
C THR A 60 -7.08 8.27 5.21
N SER A 61 -7.75 7.34 4.52
CA SER A 61 -7.16 6.06 4.12
C SER A 61 -6.75 6.15 2.67
N ILE A 62 -5.56 5.63 2.39
CA ILE A 62 -5.06 5.54 1.03
C ILE A 62 -5.23 4.09 0.57
N ARG A 63 -6.11 3.91 -0.41
CA ARG A 63 -6.22 2.63 -1.11
C ARG A 63 -5.06 2.52 -2.09
N ILE A 64 -4.35 1.41 -2.00
CA ILE A 64 -3.20 1.12 -2.86
C ILE A 64 -3.72 0.21 -3.97
N GLU A 65 -3.66 0.70 -5.19
CA GLU A 65 -4.03 -0.06 -6.38
C GLU A 65 -2.74 -0.49 -7.08
N LEU A 66 -2.60 -1.79 -7.24
CA LEU A 66 -1.54 -2.39 -8.01
C LEU A 66 -2.12 -2.75 -9.39
N LYS A 67 -1.37 -2.48 -10.46
CA LYS A 67 -1.77 -2.86 -11.82
C LYS A 67 -0.59 -3.47 -12.56
N ARG A 68 -0.69 -4.68 -13.07
CA ARG A 68 0.42 -5.26 -13.85
C ARG A 68 0.57 -4.53 -15.18
N LYS A 69 1.79 -4.14 -15.50
CA LYS A 69 2.13 -3.51 -16.80
C LYS A 69 2.02 -4.49 -17.96
N ASP A 70 2.07 -5.78 -17.67
CA ASP A 70 1.88 -6.87 -18.64
C ASP A 70 0.43 -6.94 -19.17
N GLY A 71 -0.52 -6.21 -18.55
CA GLY A 71 -1.94 -6.25 -18.91
C GLY A 71 -2.73 -7.37 -18.23
N GLN A 72 -2.05 -8.24 -17.46
CA GLN A 72 -2.69 -9.23 -16.61
C GLN A 72 -3.33 -8.58 -15.37
N ALA A 73 -4.34 -9.25 -14.81
CA ALA A 73 -4.87 -8.87 -13.51
C ALA A 73 -3.79 -9.05 -12.43
N VAL A 74 -3.77 -8.16 -11.43
CA VAL A 74 -2.98 -8.40 -10.22
C VAL A 74 -3.62 -9.55 -9.45
N ASP A 75 -2.79 -10.33 -8.79
CA ASP A 75 -3.28 -11.40 -7.94
C ASP A 75 -4.12 -10.83 -6.78
N PRO A 76 -5.32 -11.38 -6.53
CA PRO A 76 -6.24 -10.84 -5.53
C PRO A 76 -5.61 -10.82 -4.13
N TRP A 77 -4.75 -11.80 -3.80
CA TRP A 77 -4.05 -11.83 -2.51
C TRP A 77 -3.07 -10.66 -2.34
N LEU A 78 -2.43 -10.16 -3.43
CA LEU A 78 -1.57 -8.98 -3.38
C LEU A 78 -2.40 -7.74 -3.08
N GLU A 79 -3.55 -7.59 -3.75
CA GLU A 79 -4.48 -6.48 -3.49
C GLU A 79 -5.06 -6.52 -2.06
N GLU A 80 -5.34 -7.70 -1.53
CA GLU A 80 -5.82 -7.87 -0.17
C GLU A 80 -4.74 -7.59 0.87
N GLU A 81 -3.51 -8.10 0.69
CA GLU A 81 -2.42 -7.92 1.65
C GLU A 81 -1.88 -6.47 1.63
N VAL A 82 -1.77 -5.84 0.44
CA VAL A 82 -1.32 -4.44 0.33
C VAL A 82 -2.31 -3.47 0.98
N ASN A 83 -3.61 -3.77 0.92
CA ASN A 83 -4.68 -3.00 1.55
C ASN A 83 -5.11 -3.54 2.92
N ARG A 84 -4.39 -4.51 3.48
CA ARG A 84 -4.73 -5.08 4.77
C ARG A 84 -4.62 -4.00 5.84
N SER A 85 -5.66 -3.86 6.65
CA SER A 85 -5.73 -2.88 7.75
C SER A 85 -5.86 -3.51 9.14
N SER A 86 -5.89 -4.85 9.23
CA SER A 86 -6.33 -5.58 10.42
C SER A 86 -5.47 -6.77 10.82
#